data_AF-A0A4V2JG23-F1
#
_entry.id   AF-A0A4V2JG23-F1
#
_cell.length_a   1.000
_cell.length_b   1.000
_cell.length_c   1.000
_cell.angle_alpha   90.00
_cell.angle_beta   90.00
_cell.angle_gamma   90.00
#
_symmetry.space_group_name_H-M   'P 1'
#
loop_
_entity.id
_entity.type
_entity.pdbx_description
1 polymer ?
#
loop_
_entity_poly.entity_id
_entity_poly.type
_entity_poly.pdbx_seq_one_letter_code
_entity_poly.pdbx_strand_id
1 'polypeptide(L)'
;MTEFNNRIAAQREILRAVNSVRWSEELYGMSGGALDRWVRSNDLDQSSKLVRLLRDAAEKLFFLANKSQEQVTAEYRHRSSEVSGLTEEIRLELQQRS
;
A
#
# COMPACT_ATOMS: atom_id res chain seq x y z
N MET A 1 -5.29 6.04 19.65
CA MET A 1 -5.09 5.93 18.18
C MET A 1 -6.41 5.45 17.60
N THR A 2 -7.03 6.17 16.66
CA THR A 2 -8.31 5.78 16.06
C THR A 2 -8.09 4.88 14.83
N GLU A 3 -9.08 4.10 14.42
CA GLU A 3 -8.95 3.20 13.26
C GLU A 3 -8.75 3.94 11.93
N PHE A 4 -9.30 5.14 11.83
CA PHE A 4 -8.99 6.04 10.73
C PHE A 4 -7.50 6.42 10.74
N ASN A 5 -6.91 6.66 11.92
CA ASN A 5 -5.48 6.92 12.04
C ASN A 5 -4.65 5.68 11.67
N ASN A 6 -5.11 4.46 11.97
CA ASN A 6 -4.41 3.23 11.57
C ASN A 6 -4.35 3.08 10.04
N ARG A 7 -5.47 3.31 9.34
CA ARG A 7 -5.49 3.29 7.86
C ARG A 7 -4.57 4.35 7.26
N ILE A 8 -4.70 5.59 7.71
CA ILE A 8 -3.90 6.71 7.18
C ILE A 8 -2.41 6.52 7.50
N ALA A 9 -2.08 5.99 8.69
CA ALA A 9 -0.71 5.65 9.05
C ALA A 9 -0.15 4.57 8.12
N ALA A 10 -0.86 3.46 7.93
CA ALA A 10 -0.45 2.38 7.03
C ALA A 10 -0.26 2.85 5.59
N GLN A 11 -1.19 3.66 5.06
CA GLN A 11 -1.03 4.26 3.72
C GLN A 11 0.24 5.11 3.64
N ARG A 12 0.50 5.97 4.63
CA ARG A 12 1.70 6.82 4.66
C ARG A 12 2.98 6.00 4.74
N GLU A 13 2.99 4.91 5.49
CA GLU A 13 4.15 4.02 5.59
C GLU A 13 4.47 3.34 4.26
N ILE A 14 3.46 2.88 3.52
CA ILE A 14 3.65 2.30 2.19
C ILE A 14 4.20 3.34 1.22
N LEU A 15 3.59 4.53 1.15
CA LEU A 15 4.07 5.61 0.26
C LEU A 15 5.53 5.99 0.58
N ARG A 16 5.88 6.09 1.86
CA ARG A 16 7.27 6.34 2.28
C ARG A 16 8.22 5.21 1.90
N ALA A 17 7.81 3.96 2.03
CA ALA A 17 8.61 2.81 1.64
C ALA A 17 8.89 2.82 0.13
N VAL A 18 7.86 3.01 -0.70
CA VAL A 18 8.00 3.08 -2.16
C VAL A 18 8.87 4.26 -2.56
N ASN A 19 8.58 5.46 -2.07
CA ASN A 19 9.30 6.68 -2.46
C ASN A 19 10.68 6.81 -1.79
N SER A 20 11.12 5.83 -1.00
CA SER A 20 12.52 5.76 -0.55
C SER A 20 13.49 5.42 -1.68
N VAL A 21 12.97 4.84 -2.77
CA VAL A 21 13.69 4.58 -4.02
C VAL A 21 13.45 5.75 -4.99
N ARG A 22 14.44 6.02 -5.84
CA ARG A 22 14.33 7.07 -6.85
C ARG A 22 13.46 6.60 -8.01
N TRP A 23 12.36 7.32 -8.22
CA TRP A 23 11.44 7.11 -9.33
C TRP A 23 11.49 8.29 -10.30
N SER A 24 11.08 8.07 -11.55
CA SER A 24 10.78 9.16 -12.49
C SER A 24 9.61 10.00 -11.98
N GLU A 25 8.63 9.33 -11.38
CA GLU A 25 7.51 9.96 -10.68
C GLU A 25 7.25 9.22 -9.37
N GLU A 26 7.17 9.94 -8.25
CA GLU A 26 6.81 9.35 -6.95
C GLU A 26 5.36 8.88 -6.90
N LEU A 27 5.08 7.91 -6.03
CA LEU A 27 3.72 7.44 -5.78
C LEU A 27 3.03 8.40 -4.79
N TYR A 28 1.91 9.01 -5.20
CA TYR A 28 1.19 9.99 -4.39
C TYR A 28 -0.10 9.47 -3.74
N GLY A 29 -0.52 8.26 -4.07
CA GLY A 29 -1.76 7.68 -3.53
C GLY A 29 -1.89 6.20 -3.85
N MET A 30 -2.77 5.52 -3.10
CA MET A 30 -3.01 4.08 -3.21
C MET A 30 -4.32 3.75 -3.94
N SER A 31 -4.96 4.71 -4.63
CA SER A 31 -6.11 4.38 -5.47
C SER A 31 -5.67 3.64 -6.74
N GLY A 32 -6.56 2.86 -7.36
CA GLY A 32 -6.25 2.16 -8.60
C GLY A 32 -5.72 3.09 -9.69
N GLY A 33 -6.36 4.26 -9.89
CA GLY A 33 -5.89 5.25 -10.86
C GLY A 33 -4.54 5.89 -10.51
N ALA A 34 -4.22 6.07 -9.23
CA ALA A 34 -2.91 6.57 -8.81
C ALA A 34 -1.81 5.53 -9.07
N LEU A 35 -2.08 4.25 -8.77
CA LEU A 35 -1.16 3.15 -9.04
C LEU A 35 -0.95 2.96 -10.54
N ASP A 36 -2.02 2.97 -11.35
CA ASP A 36 -1.91 2.80 -12.80
C ASP A 36 -1.13 3.93 -13.45
N ARG A 37 -1.34 5.18 -13.00
CA ARG A 37 -0.53 6.33 -13.43
C ARG A 37 0.93 6.13 -13.07
N TRP A 38 1.22 5.82 -11.81
CA TRP A 38 2.59 5.66 -11.32
C TRP A 38 3.34 4.54 -12.03
N VAL A 39 2.68 3.41 -12.28
CA VAL A 39 3.23 2.29 -13.05
C VAL A 39 3.59 2.72 -14.47
N ARG A 40 2.71 3.48 -15.14
CA ARG A 40 2.98 4.01 -16.49
C ARG A 40 4.08 5.06 -16.49
N SER A 41 4.09 5.99 -15.54
CA SER A 41 5.11 7.06 -15.46
C SER A 41 6.52 6.53 -15.14
N ASN A 42 6.63 5.30 -14.63
CA ASN A 42 7.90 4.66 -14.27
C ASN A 42 8.22 3.42 -15.12
N ASP A 43 7.49 3.21 -16.23
CA ASP A 43 7.68 2.08 -17.15
C ASP A 43 7.75 0.71 -16.44
N LEU A 44 6.94 0.53 -15.40
CA LEU A 44 6.89 -0.70 -14.62
C LEU A 44 6.01 -1.75 -15.31
N ASP A 45 6.44 -3.00 -15.25
CA ASP A 45 5.59 -4.13 -15.67
C ASP A 45 4.42 -4.29 -14.70
N GLN A 46 3.19 -4.25 -15.25
CA GLN A 46 1.94 -4.45 -14.51
C GLN A 46 1.85 -5.82 -13.84
N SER A 47 2.55 -6.82 -14.36
CA SER A 47 2.59 -8.18 -13.79
C SER A 47 3.69 -8.36 -12.73
N SER A 48 4.55 -7.36 -12.57
CA SER A 48 5.66 -7.43 -11.62
C SER A 48 5.18 -7.61 -10.19
N LYS A 49 6.03 -8.27 -9.39
CA LYS A 49 5.71 -8.57 -7.99
C LYS A 49 5.43 -7.28 -7.20
N LEU A 50 6.21 -6.22 -7.40
CA LEU A 50 5.98 -4.92 -6.75
C LEU A 50 4.58 -4.36 -7.04
N VAL A 51 4.17 -4.36 -8.31
CA VAL A 51 2.86 -3.82 -8.71
C VAL A 51 1.72 -4.64 -8.11
N ARG A 52 1.86 -5.97 -8.07
CA ARG A 52 0.88 -6.85 -7.42
C ARG A 52 0.77 -6.58 -5.93
N LEU A 53 1.91 -6.50 -5.21
CA LEU A 53 1.93 -6.18 -3.78
C LEU A 53 1.27 -4.83 -3.47
N LEU A 54 1.51 -3.80 -4.29
CA LEU A 54 0.91 -2.49 -4.12
C LEU A 54 -0.61 -2.50 -4.34
N ARG A 55 -1.09 -3.26 -5.34
CA ARG A 55 -2.53 -3.42 -5.59
C ARG A 55 -3.21 -4.19 -4.46
N ASP A 56 -2.59 -5.26 -3.95
CA ASP A 56 -3.12 -6.03 -2.81
C ASP A 56 -3.20 -5.16 -1.54
N ALA A 57 -2.17 -4.34 -1.29
CA ALA A 57 -2.16 -3.41 -0.16
C ALA A 57 -3.25 -2.33 -0.30
N ALA A 58 -3.45 -1.79 -1.51
CA ALA A 58 -4.51 -0.84 -1.80
C ALA A 58 -5.91 -1.41 -1.55
N GLU A 59 -6.17 -2.65 -1.99
CA GLU A 59 -7.44 -3.34 -1.75
C GLU A 59 -7.73 -3.51 -0.25
N LYS A 60 -6.73 -3.94 0.52
CA LYS A 60 -6.88 -4.10 1.97
C LYS A 60 -7.06 -2.77 2.69
N LEU A 61 -6.36 -1.70 2.28
CA LEU A 61 -6.57 -0.35 2.81
C LEU A 61 -7.98 0.18 2.51
N PHE A 62 -8.52 -0.11 1.33
CA PHE A 62 -9.89 0.25 0.97
C PHE A 62 -10.91 -0.47 1.86
N PHE A 63 -10.69 -1.75 2.16
CA PHE A 63 -11.50 -2.50 3.12
C PHE A 63 -11.51 -1.85 4.51
N LEU A 64 -10.33 -1.43 5.01
CA LEU A 64 -10.21 -0.72 6.30
C LEU A 64 -10.95 0.64 6.30
N ALA A 65 -11.10 1.28 5.14
CA ALA A 65 -11.85 2.53 5.02
C ALA A 65 -13.37 2.32 5.21
N ASN A 66 -13.91 1.26 4.61
CA ASN A 66 -15.35 1.03 4.54
C ASN A 66 -15.96 0.51 5.86
N LYS A 67 -15.18 -0.15 6.73
CA LYS A 67 -15.64 -0.71 8.01
C LYS A 67 -15.41 0.20 9.22
N SER A 68 -14.66 1.31 9.07
CA SER A 68 -14.26 2.18 10.18
C SER A 68 -15.41 2.94 10.89
N GLN A 69 -16.67 2.71 10.51
CA GLN A 69 -17.85 3.21 11.21
C GLN A 69 -18.48 2.21 12.20
N GLU A 70 -18.02 0.96 12.29
CA GLU A 70 -18.49 -0.03 13.29
C GLU A 70 -17.31 -0.75 14.00
N GLN A 71 -17.57 -1.25 15.21
CA GLN A 71 -16.68 -1.96 16.15
C GLN A 71 -15.41 -2.63 15.59
N VAL A 72 -14.30 -2.53 16.33
CA VAL A 72 -13.01 -3.20 16.03
C VAL A 72 -13.14 -4.73 16.16
N THR A 73 -13.52 -5.38 15.07
CA THR A 73 -13.64 -6.84 15.00
C THR A 73 -12.26 -7.52 14.91
N ALA A 74 -12.24 -8.84 15.13
CA ALA A 74 -11.04 -9.64 14.88
C ALA A 74 -10.59 -9.58 13.41
N GLU A 75 -11.55 -9.50 12.48
CA GLU A 75 -11.30 -9.34 11.05
C GLU A 75 -10.55 -8.04 10.73
N TYR A 76 -10.92 -6.93 11.37
CA TYR A 76 -10.21 -5.67 11.20
C TYR A 76 -8.73 -5.78 11.63
N ARG A 77 -8.48 -6.34 12.82
CA ARG A 77 -7.11 -6.53 13.34
C ARG A 77 -6.28 -7.43 12.42
N HIS A 78 -6.90 -8.50 11.92
CA HIS A 78 -6.26 -9.39 10.96
C HIS A 78 -5.87 -8.65 9.68
N ARG A 79 -6.79 -7.90 9.08
CA ARG A 79 -6.54 -7.10 7.86
C ARG A 79 -5.46 -6.04 8.07
N SER A 80 -5.46 -5.39 9.23
CA SER A 80 -4.40 -4.43 9.56
C SER A 80 -3.03 -5.11 9.66
N SER A 81 -2.96 -6.32 10.23
CA SER A 81 -1.71 -7.10 10.26
C SER A 81 -1.25 -7.53 8.87
N GLU A 82 -2.18 -7.89 7.97
CA GLU A 82 -1.85 -8.23 6.59
C GLU A 82 -1.25 -7.03 5.84
N VAL A 83 -1.78 -5.82 6.03
CA VAL A 83 -1.22 -4.59 5.43
C VAL A 83 0.21 -4.34 5.93
N SER A 84 0.48 -4.55 7.23
CA SER A 84 1.84 -4.45 7.77
C SER A 84 2.78 -5.46 7.13
N GLY A 85 2.33 -6.71 6.93
CA GLY A 85 3.10 -7.75 6.23
C GLY A 85 3.42 -7.37 4.78
N LEU A 86 2.41 -6.93 4.03
CA LEU A 86 2.59 -6.45 2.65
C LEU A 86 3.56 -5.27 2.56
N THR A 87 3.51 -4.35 3.52
CA THR A 87 4.44 -3.21 3.57
C THR A 87 5.89 -3.68 3.70
N GLU A 88 6.13 -4.72 4.49
CA GLU A 88 7.46 -5.31 4.63
C GLU A 88 7.89 -6.04 3.36
N GLU A 89 6.99 -6.80 2.72
CA GLU A 89 7.26 -7.44 1.44
C GLU A 89 7.59 -6.43 0.34
N ILE A 90 6.92 -5.27 0.33
CA ILE A 90 7.23 -4.16 -0.58
C ILE A 90 8.65 -3.64 -0.32
N ARG A 91 9.04 -3.43 0.94
CA ARG A 91 10.41 -2.99 1.28
C ARG A 91 11.46 -3.99 0.79
N LEU A 92 11.22 -5.29 1.01
CA LEU A 92 12.13 -6.35 0.57
C LEU A 92 12.23 -6.42 -0.96
N GLU A 93 11.12 -6.30 -1.68
CA GLU A 93 11.12 -6.27 -3.15
C GLU A 93 11.86 -5.03 -3.69
N LEU A 94 11.76 -3.88 -3.03
CA LEU A 94 12.46 -2.66 -3.41
C LEU A 94 13.98 -2.76 -3.20
N GLN A 95 14.43 -3.41 -2.14
CA GLN A 95 15.85 -3.66 -1.87
C GLN A 95 16.51 -4.58 -2.91
N GLN A 96 15.74 -5.45 -3.57
CA GLN A 96 16.25 -6.31 -4.64
C GLN A 96 16.38 -5.57 -5.98
N ARG A 97 15.81 -4.37 -6.09
CA ARG A 97 15.79 -3.54 -7.32
C ARG A 97 16.83 -2.41 -7.31
N SER A 98 17.42 -2.10 -6.15
CA SER A 98 18.49 -1.13 -5.95
C SER A 98 19.87 -1.74 -6.20
#